data_AF-A0A9D7Z6M4-F1
#
_entry.id   AF-A0A9D7Z6M4-F1
#
_cell.length_a   1.000
_cell.length_b   1.000
_cell.length_c   1.000
_cell.angle_alpha   90.00
_cell.angle_beta   90.00
_cell.angle_gamma   90.00
#
_symmetry.space_group_name_H-M   'P 1'
#
loop_
_entity.id
_entity.type
_entity.pdbx_description
1 polymer ?
#
loop_
_entity_poly.entity_id
_entity_poly.type
_entity_poly.pdbx_seq_one_letter_code
_entity_poly.pdbx_strand_id
1 'polypeptide(L)'
;MVARALLRVETFAGNTWVTTAGFNTSLPISDLGWLKNYSNFVLEGRVEHALARTLKRCGYRTVYLTPLPYSFVNEGDFSRSIGFDIVIDQTALQAASAHQTDDFYYDKVLETIHRLRADGDGPSSFSF
;
A
#
# COMPACT_ATOMS: atom_id res chain seq x y z
N MET A 1 24.41 -16.18 8.66
CA MET A 1 23.26 -17.06 8.44
C MET A 1 22.00 -16.22 8.60
N VAL A 2 21.29 -15.88 7.52
CA VAL A 2 20.04 -15.10 7.61
C VAL A 2 18.93 -16.08 8.00
N ALA A 3 18.31 -15.89 9.17
CA ALA A 3 17.15 -16.66 9.56
C ALA A 3 16.00 -16.35 8.58
N ARG A 4 15.56 -17.37 7.81
CA ARG A 4 14.37 -17.27 6.98
C ARG A 4 13.14 -17.43 7.89
N ALA A 5 12.57 -16.32 8.32
CA ALA A 5 11.25 -16.33 8.94
C ALA A 5 10.18 -16.54 7.84
N LEU A 6 9.27 -17.49 8.05
CA LEU A 6 8.12 -17.70 7.17
C LEU A 6 7.03 -16.69 7.49
N LEU A 7 6.45 -16.06 6.46
CA LEU A 7 5.26 -15.22 6.62
C LEU A 7 4.01 -16.09 6.62
N ARG A 8 3.21 -16.02 7.69
CA ARG A 8 1.88 -16.65 7.74
C ARG A 8 0.88 -15.76 7.01
N VAL A 9 0.10 -16.34 6.11
CA VAL A 9 -0.91 -15.64 5.30
C VAL A 9 -2.33 -16.07 5.67
N GLU A 10 -3.30 -15.18 5.47
CA GLU A 10 -4.73 -15.40 5.76
C GLU A 10 -5.56 -15.76 4.50
N THR A 11 -4.90 -15.85 3.35
CA THR A 11 -5.51 -16.11 2.04
C THR A 11 -4.81 -17.26 1.32
N PHE A 12 -5.47 -17.77 0.27
CA PHE A 12 -4.92 -18.80 -0.62
C PHE A 12 -5.29 -18.47 -2.07
N ALA A 13 -4.35 -18.65 -3.00
CA ALA A 13 -4.52 -18.49 -4.46
C ALA A 13 -5.07 -17.12 -4.95
N GLY A 14 -5.11 -16.10 -4.09
CA GLY A 14 -5.62 -14.78 -4.45
C GLY A 14 -5.87 -13.89 -3.24
N ASN A 15 -6.72 -12.89 -3.45
CA ASN A 15 -7.18 -11.95 -2.42
C ASN A 15 -6.06 -11.10 -1.83
N THR A 16 -5.17 -10.60 -2.68
CA THR A 16 -4.06 -9.72 -2.30
C THR A 16 -4.54 -8.56 -1.42
N TRP A 17 -5.70 -7.98 -1.71
CA TRP A 17 -6.28 -6.87 -0.94
C TRP A 17 -6.60 -7.23 0.52
N VAL A 18 -6.86 -8.50 0.82
CA VAL A 18 -7.06 -8.97 2.20
C VAL A 18 -5.74 -8.93 2.96
N THR A 19 -4.66 -9.41 2.32
CA THR A 19 -3.31 -9.35 2.91
C THR A 19 -2.84 -7.89 3.07
N THR A 20 -3.03 -7.03 2.08
CA THR A 20 -2.61 -5.62 2.17
C THR A 20 -3.45 -4.84 3.18
N ALA A 21 -4.76 -5.12 3.31
CA ALA A 21 -5.59 -4.54 4.36
C ALA A 21 -5.08 -4.95 5.76
N GLY A 22 -4.79 -6.23 5.98
CA GLY A 22 -4.27 -6.72 7.26
C GLY A 22 -2.92 -6.11 7.61
N PHE A 23 -2.00 -6.08 6.64
CA PHE A 23 -0.68 -5.47 6.81
C PHE A 23 -0.76 -4.00 7.18
N ASN A 24 -1.56 -3.21 6.45
CA ASN A 24 -1.63 -1.77 6.66
C ASN A 24 -2.41 -1.36 7.91
N THR A 25 -3.36 -2.18 8.36
CA THR A 25 -4.20 -1.88 9.53
C THR A 25 -3.73 -2.56 10.80
N SER A 26 -2.81 -3.54 10.70
CA SER A 26 -2.41 -4.44 11.80
C SER A 26 -3.58 -5.25 12.39
N LEU A 27 -4.67 -5.42 11.64
CA LEU A 27 -5.83 -6.19 12.06
C LEU A 27 -5.81 -7.60 11.42
N PRO A 28 -6.20 -8.64 12.16
CA PRO A 28 -6.46 -9.95 11.58
C PRO A 28 -7.73 -9.88 10.71
N ILE A 29 -7.58 -9.83 9.40
CA ILE A 29 -8.73 -9.67 8.48
C ILE A 29 -9.62 -10.92 8.48
N SER A 30 -9.06 -12.06 8.85
CA SER A 30 -9.78 -13.31 9.10
C SER A 30 -10.89 -13.19 10.15
N ASP A 31 -10.81 -12.25 11.10
CA ASP A 31 -11.86 -12.02 12.11
C ASP A 31 -13.14 -11.40 11.50
N LEU A 32 -13.06 -10.83 10.30
CA LEU A 32 -14.24 -10.41 9.53
C LEU A 32 -15.04 -11.60 8.99
N GLY A 33 -14.53 -12.83 9.11
CA GLY A 33 -15.19 -14.04 8.63
C GLY A 33 -15.45 -13.99 7.13
N TRP A 34 -16.71 -14.13 6.73
CA TRP A 34 -17.10 -14.09 5.31
C TRP A 34 -16.93 -12.70 4.68
N LEU A 35 -16.90 -11.64 5.49
CA LEU A 35 -16.69 -10.27 5.04
C LEU A 35 -15.23 -9.95 4.73
N LYS A 36 -14.29 -10.88 4.97
CA LYS A 36 -12.85 -10.65 4.74
C LYS A 36 -12.56 -10.15 3.32
N ASN A 37 -13.28 -10.65 2.32
CA ASN A 37 -13.10 -10.25 0.92
C ASN A 37 -13.60 -8.83 0.61
N TYR A 38 -14.34 -8.22 1.54
CA TYR A 38 -14.84 -6.85 1.45
C TYR A 38 -14.13 -5.94 2.47
N SER A 39 -12.97 -6.37 3.00
CA SER A 39 -12.21 -5.66 4.05
C SER A 39 -12.04 -4.18 3.75
N ASN A 40 -11.67 -3.82 2.52
CA ASN A 40 -11.45 -2.44 2.11
C ASN A 40 -12.72 -1.59 2.25
N PHE A 41 -13.89 -2.13 1.89
CA PHE A 41 -15.18 -1.44 2.03
C PHE A 41 -15.62 -1.35 3.50
N VAL A 42 -15.40 -2.42 4.26
CA VAL A 42 -15.84 -2.51 5.67
C VAL A 42 -15.00 -1.58 6.55
N LEU A 43 -13.71 -1.45 6.27
CA LEU A 43 -12.74 -0.72 7.09
C LEU A 43 -12.48 0.73 6.63
N GLU A 44 -12.96 1.12 5.44
CA GLU A 44 -12.79 2.47 4.91
C GLU A 44 -13.27 3.53 5.92
N GLY A 45 -12.37 4.46 6.25
CA GLY A 45 -12.65 5.57 7.15
C GLY A 45 -12.83 5.17 8.62
N ARG A 46 -12.60 3.90 8.98
CA ARG A 46 -12.80 3.39 10.35
C ARG A 46 -11.50 3.05 11.08
N VAL A 47 -10.37 3.03 10.39
CA VAL A 47 -9.06 2.68 10.97
C VAL A 47 -8.21 3.93 11.19
N GLU A 48 -8.15 4.38 12.44
CA GLU A 48 -7.40 5.59 12.83
C GLU A 48 -5.91 5.33 13.06
N HIS A 49 -5.54 4.12 13.46
CA HIS A 49 -4.17 3.73 13.81
C HIS A 49 -3.51 2.82 12.77
N ALA A 50 -3.68 3.16 11.49
CA ALA A 50 -3.01 2.46 10.40
C ALA A 50 -1.50 2.76 10.33
N LEU A 51 -0.76 1.88 9.66
CA LEU A 51 0.68 1.99 9.45
C LEU A 51 1.06 3.33 8.79
N ALA A 52 0.38 3.71 7.71
CA ALA A 52 0.68 4.95 6.98
C ALA A 52 0.48 6.20 7.85
N ARG A 53 -0.63 6.28 8.62
CA ARG A 53 -0.84 7.37 9.59
C ARG A 53 0.27 7.43 10.64
N THR A 54 0.74 6.27 11.10
CA THR A 54 1.83 6.19 12.08
C THR A 54 3.15 6.68 11.51
N LEU A 55 3.51 6.24 10.31
CA LEU A 55 4.71 6.73 9.60
C LEU A 55 4.63 8.24 9.33
N LYS A 56 3.45 8.75 8.95
CA LYS A 56 3.23 10.18 8.72
C LYS A 56 3.46 11.03 9.97
N ARG A 57 3.02 10.57 11.15
CA ARG A 57 3.33 11.25 12.43
C ARG A 57 4.83 11.29 12.73
N CYS A 58 5.59 10.35 12.20
CA CYS A 58 7.05 10.32 12.29
C CYS A 58 7.77 11.11 11.19
N GLY A 59 7.05 11.90 10.38
CA GLY A 59 7.62 12.73 9.32
C GLY A 59 7.89 12.00 8.00
N TYR A 60 7.39 10.78 7.82
CA TYR A 60 7.49 10.07 6.55
C TYR A 60 6.38 10.48 5.59
N ARG A 61 6.75 10.64 4.30
CA ARG A 61 5.79 10.68 3.21
C ARG A 61 5.44 9.25 2.79
N THR A 62 4.17 8.97 2.59
CA THR A 62 3.68 7.62 2.27
C THR A 62 3.09 7.54 0.86
N VAL A 63 3.48 6.51 0.13
CA VAL A 63 3.01 6.26 -1.25
C VAL A 63 2.48 4.83 -1.33
N TYR A 64 1.27 4.68 -1.88
CA TYR A 64 0.68 3.40 -2.25
C TYR A 64 0.73 3.25 -3.76
N LEU A 65 1.55 2.34 -4.28
CA LEU A 65 1.64 2.06 -5.72
C LEU A 65 1.02 0.69 -5.99
N THR A 66 0.05 0.63 -6.89
CA THR A 66 -0.67 -0.60 -7.25
C THR A 66 -0.73 -0.78 -8.77
N PRO A 67 -0.57 -2.02 -9.27
CA PRO A 67 -0.71 -2.31 -10.69
C PRO A 67 -2.17 -2.24 -11.18
N LEU A 68 -3.11 -2.10 -10.26
CA LEU A 68 -4.55 -2.18 -10.52
C LEU A 68 -5.16 -0.78 -10.65
N PRO A 69 -6.34 -0.65 -11.29
CA PRO A 69 -7.09 0.60 -11.29
C PRO A 69 -7.43 1.05 -9.87
N TYR A 70 -7.50 2.35 -9.62
CA TYR A 70 -7.82 2.92 -8.31
C TYR A 70 -9.07 2.32 -7.64
N SER A 71 -10.10 2.00 -8.42
CA SER A 71 -11.38 1.47 -7.94
C SER A 71 -11.37 -0.05 -7.68
N PHE A 72 -10.30 -0.76 -8.03
CA PHE A 72 -10.24 -2.21 -7.88
C PHE A 72 -10.42 -2.57 -6.40
N VAL A 73 -11.51 -3.29 -6.08
CA VAL A 73 -11.91 -3.66 -4.71
C VAL A 73 -11.80 -2.52 -3.70
N ASN A 74 -12.11 -1.29 -4.12
CA ASN A 74 -12.04 -0.08 -3.29
C ASN A 74 -10.64 0.25 -2.74
N GLU A 75 -9.59 -0.23 -3.39
CA GLU A 75 -8.21 -0.12 -2.89
C GLU A 75 -7.74 1.34 -2.77
N GLY A 76 -8.10 2.19 -3.72
CA GLY A 76 -7.71 3.60 -3.72
C GLY A 76 -8.30 4.39 -2.56
N ASP A 77 -9.64 4.40 -2.44
CA ASP A 77 -10.34 5.12 -1.38
C ASP A 77 -10.01 4.57 -0.01
N PHE A 78 -9.91 3.24 0.11
CA PHE A 78 -9.43 2.60 1.32
C PHE A 78 -8.02 3.09 1.69
N SER A 79 -7.05 3.06 0.77
CA SER A 79 -5.66 3.50 1.01
C SER A 79 -5.59 4.97 1.47
N ARG A 80 -6.35 5.85 0.84
CA ARG A 80 -6.49 7.25 1.27
C ARG A 80 -7.07 7.33 2.68
N SER A 81 -8.12 6.56 2.95
CA SER A 81 -8.80 6.56 4.26
C SER A 81 -7.92 6.06 5.41
N ILE A 82 -6.89 5.26 5.13
CA ILE A 82 -5.91 4.80 6.12
C ILE A 82 -4.62 5.64 6.13
N GLY A 83 -4.62 6.78 5.43
CA GLY A 83 -3.63 7.84 5.58
C GLY A 83 -2.44 7.80 4.63
N PHE A 84 -2.51 7.03 3.53
CA PHE A 84 -1.53 7.19 2.44
C PHE A 84 -1.66 8.57 1.79
N ASP A 85 -0.53 9.27 1.59
CA ASP A 85 -0.54 10.62 1.02
C ASP A 85 -0.74 10.62 -0.49
N ILE A 86 -0.19 9.61 -1.17
CA ILE A 86 -0.24 9.47 -2.63
C ILE A 86 -0.65 8.04 -2.95
N VAL A 87 -1.63 7.90 -3.85
CA VAL A 87 -2.00 6.62 -4.46
C VAL A 87 -1.66 6.72 -5.94
N ILE A 88 -0.82 5.81 -6.42
CA ILE A 88 -0.40 5.68 -7.81
C ILE A 88 -0.99 4.37 -8.32
N ASP A 89 -2.04 4.50 -9.11
CA ASP A 89 -2.76 3.37 -9.70
C ASP A 89 -2.28 3.06 -11.13
N GLN A 90 -2.87 2.06 -11.76
CA GLN A 90 -2.53 1.67 -13.13
C GLN A 90 -2.54 2.85 -14.11
N THR A 91 -3.52 3.75 -14.02
CA THR A 91 -3.64 4.91 -14.91
C THR A 91 -2.51 5.91 -14.66
N ALA A 92 -2.19 6.21 -13.39
CA ALA A 92 -1.07 7.08 -13.04
C ALA A 92 0.30 6.49 -13.44
N LEU A 93 0.43 5.16 -13.43
CA LEU A 93 1.61 4.46 -13.94
C LEU A 93 1.73 4.49 -15.47
N GLN A 94 0.66 4.85 -16.18
CA GLN A 94 0.53 4.71 -17.63
C GLN A 94 0.78 3.25 -18.08
N ALA A 95 0.41 2.29 -17.24
CA ALA A 95 0.65 0.87 -17.49
C ALA A 95 -0.40 0.33 -18.47
N ALA A 96 0.05 -0.28 -19.57
CA ALA A 96 -0.84 -0.84 -20.59
C ALA A 96 -1.71 -1.99 -20.08
N SER A 97 -1.30 -2.67 -19.01
CA SER A 97 -2.04 -3.74 -18.34
C SER A 97 -1.61 -3.86 -16.88
N ALA A 98 -2.37 -4.58 -16.05
CA ALA A 98 -1.96 -4.94 -14.69
C ALA A 98 -0.85 -6.02 -14.64
N HIS A 99 -0.47 -6.58 -15.79
CA HIS A 99 0.49 -7.68 -15.91
C HIS A 99 1.83 -7.22 -16.51
N GLN A 100 2.30 -6.02 -16.16
CA GLN A 100 3.67 -5.60 -16.49
C GLN A 100 4.69 -6.42 -15.68
N THR A 101 5.95 -6.36 -16.09
CA THR A 101 7.05 -6.97 -15.33
C THR A 101 7.29 -6.22 -14.01
N ASP A 102 7.86 -6.91 -13.02
CA ASP A 102 8.23 -6.26 -11.76
C ASP A 102 9.24 -5.12 -11.98
N ASP A 103 10.17 -5.28 -12.92
CA ASP A 103 11.13 -4.24 -13.30
C ASP A 103 10.44 -2.92 -13.70
N PHE A 104 9.34 -2.98 -14.46
CA PHE A 104 8.56 -1.80 -14.82
C PHE A 104 8.03 -1.08 -13.56
N TYR A 105 7.52 -1.82 -12.58
CA TYR A 105 7.00 -1.23 -11.35
C TYR A 105 8.14 -0.69 -10.46
N TYR A 106 9.29 -1.36 -10.40
CA TYR A 106 10.46 -0.87 -9.67
C TYR A 106 10.99 0.44 -10.27
N ASP A 107 11.06 0.54 -11.59
CA ASP A 107 11.45 1.78 -12.28
C ASP A 107 10.49 2.93 -11.92
N LYS A 108 9.18 2.67 -11.92
CA LYS A 108 8.17 3.67 -11.52
C LYS A 108 8.28 4.08 -10.05
N VAL A 109 8.62 3.15 -9.16
CA VAL A 109 8.91 3.45 -7.75
C VAL A 109 10.14 4.36 -7.63
N LEU A 110 11.23 4.04 -8.33
CA LEU A 110 12.47 4.83 -8.30
C LEU A 110 12.24 6.24 -8.85
N GLU A 111 11.57 6.38 -9.99
CA GLU A 111 11.15 7.67 -10.55
C GLU A 111 10.37 8.50 -9.52
N THR A 112 9.41 7.87 -8.85
CA THR A 112 8.59 8.53 -7.82
C THR A 112 9.44 9.01 -6.64
N ILE A 113 10.36 8.18 -6.14
CA ILE A 113 11.25 8.53 -5.03
C ILE A 113 12.17 9.69 -5.42
N HIS A 114 12.75 9.67 -6.63
CA HIS A 114 13.60 10.75 -7.11
C HIS A 114 12.86 12.08 -7.20
N ARG A 115 11.63 12.06 -7.74
CA ARG A 115 10.77 13.24 -7.80
C ARG A 115 10.45 13.80 -6.41
N LEU A 116 9.99 12.96 -5.48
CA LEU A 116 9.62 13.40 -4.13
C LEU A 116 10.81 13.98 -3.35
N ARG A 117 12.03 13.48 -3.59
CA ARG A 117 13.24 14.05 -3.00
C ARG A 117 13.61 15.41 -3.62
N ALA A 118 13.46 15.56 -4.93
CA ALA A 118 13.76 16.81 -5.63
C ALA A 118 12.79 17.94 -5.23
N ASP A 119 11.52 17.61 -4.98
CA ASP A 119 10.48 18.56 -4.55
C ASP A 119 10.69 19.08 -3.10
N GLY A 120 11.75 18.65 -2.40
CA GLY A 120 12.08 19.09 -1.04
C GLY A 120 11.15 18.53 0.05
N ASP A 121 10.29 17.57 -0.31
CA ASP A 121 9.24 16.99 0.55
C ASP A 121 9.68 15.65 1.18
N GLY A 122 11.00 15.41 1.25
CA GLY A 122 11.62 14.28 1.95
C GLY A 122 12.10 14.68 3.36
N PRO A 123 12.30 13.72 4.29
CA PRO A 123 12.88 14.06 5.59
C PRO A 123 14.21 14.75 5.37
N SER A 124 14.35 15.94 5.96
CA SER A 124 15.59 16.70 6.00
C SER A 124 16.72 15.78 6.50
N SER A 125 17.64 15.44 5.60
CA SER A 125 18.96 14.85 5.87
C SER A 125 18.99 13.69 6.88
N PHE A 126 18.95 12.44 6.39
CA PHE A 126 19.76 11.40 7.02
C PHE A 126 21.21 11.60 6.56
N SER A 127 22.00 12.32 7.35
CA SER A 127 23.46 12.19 7.28
C SER A 127 23.81 10.87 7.96
N PHE A 128 24.41 9.95 7.22
CA PHE A 128 25.23 8.89 7.81
C PHE A 128 26.60 9.46 8.19
#